data_AF-R7SZS3-F1
#
_entry.id   AF-R7SZS3-F1
#
_cell.length_a   1.000
_cell.length_b   1.000
_cell.length_c   1.000
_cell.angle_alpha   90.00
_cell.angle_beta   90.00
_cell.angle_gamma   90.00
#
_symmetry.space_group_name_H-M   'P 1'
#
loop_
_entity.id
_entity.type
_entity.pdbx_description
1 polymer ?
#
loop_
_entity_poly.entity_id
_entity_poly.type
_entity_poly.pdbx_seq_one_letter_code
_entity_poly.pdbx_strand_id
1 'polypeptide(L)'
;AIRNAKRAFFEQRIHDVATNNARVWDLTAWYKPRRSDTADIVDSLGNPILTPEDPRDNAGPTFHSAEGRPVDLTIVDSMPALPARDWPPFSRQELLDSLHATNSRSTPGWDHITWKFLMINSGL
;
A
#
# COMPACT_ATOMS: atom_id res chain seq x y z
N ALA A 1 20.61 -0.91 34.00
CA ALA A 1 20.91 0.41 33.41
C ALA A 1 20.08 0.69 32.14
N ILE A 2 20.28 -0.05 31.04
CA ILE A 2 19.68 0.22 29.72
C ILE A 2 18.13 0.30 29.74
N ARG A 3 17.47 -0.61 30.44
CA ARG A 3 16.00 -0.64 30.56
C ARG A 3 15.43 0.61 31.27
N ASN A 4 16.12 1.08 32.31
CA ASN A 4 15.71 2.29 33.03
C ASN A 4 15.96 3.55 32.18
N ALA A 5 17.07 3.58 31.43
CA ALA A 5 17.35 4.68 30.50
C ALA A 5 16.32 4.77 29.36
N LYS A 6 15.94 3.62 28.77
CA LYS A 6 14.87 3.56 27.76
C LYS A 6 13.53 4.04 28.34
N ARG A 7 13.18 3.59 29.55
CA ARG A 7 11.95 4.02 30.22
C ARG A 7 11.93 5.52 30.43
N ALA A 8 13.00 6.09 31.00
CA ALA A 8 13.10 7.53 31.22
C ALA A 8 12.96 8.35 29.92
N PHE A 9 13.58 7.87 28.83
CA PHE A 9 13.46 8.49 27.51
C PHE A 9 12.02 8.52 26.98
N PHE A 10 11.30 7.38 27.07
CA PHE A 10 9.92 7.31 26.59
C PHE A 10 8.95 8.10 27.48
N GLU A 11 9.12 8.07 28.81
CA GLU A 11 8.33 8.87 29.74
C GLU A 11 8.46 10.37 29.45
N GLN A 12 9.69 10.84 29.24
CA GLN A 12 9.93 12.23 28.85
C GLN A 12 9.22 12.59 27.54
N ARG A 13 9.33 11.72 26.52
CA ARG A 13 8.67 11.92 25.22
C ARG A 13 7.15 11.92 25.31
N ILE A 14 6.56 11.05 26.13
CA ILE A 14 5.11 11.00 26.36
C ILE A 14 4.65 12.30 27.01
N HIS A 15 5.38 12.79 28.02
CA HIS A 15 5.02 14.02 28.70
C HIS A 15 5.15 15.25 27.79
N ASP A 16 6.24 15.38 27.05
CA ASP A 16 6.43 16.46 26.07
C ASP A 16 5.28 16.50 25.05
N VAL A 17 4.79 15.34 24.62
CA VAL A 17 3.72 15.26 23.61
C VAL A 17 2.36 15.53 24.22
N ALA A 18 2.06 14.98 25.38
CA ALA A 18 0.82 15.30 26.09
C ALA A 18 0.67 16.80 26.38
N THR A 19 1.78 17.53 26.48
CA THR A 19 1.80 18.95 26.85
C THR A 19 1.90 19.88 25.64
N ASN A 20 2.70 19.55 24.62
CA ASN A 20 3.01 20.45 23.50
C ASN A 20 2.42 20.04 22.14
N ASN A 21 2.05 18.77 21.93
CA ASN A 21 1.51 18.29 20.65
C ASN A 21 0.08 17.77 20.85
N ALA A 22 -0.84 18.17 19.98
CA ALA A 22 -2.25 17.84 20.15
C ALA A 22 -2.54 16.32 20.08
N ARG A 23 -1.68 15.51 19.44
CA ARG A 23 -1.94 14.08 19.22
C ARG A 23 -0.68 13.22 19.40
N VAL A 24 -0.84 12.09 20.10
CA VAL A 24 0.20 11.05 20.29
C VAL A 24 0.79 10.57 18.95
N TRP A 25 -0.01 10.59 17.89
CA TRP A 25 0.39 10.20 16.54
C TRP A 25 1.41 11.13 15.90
N ASP A 26 1.53 12.39 16.34
CA ASP A 26 2.51 13.35 15.82
C ASP A 26 3.97 12.92 16.09
N LEU A 27 4.17 11.95 16.99
CA LEU A 27 5.47 11.36 17.30
C LEU A 27 6.00 10.40 16.24
N THR A 28 5.12 9.79 15.47
CA THR A 28 5.51 8.70 14.59
C THR A 28 5.99 9.24 13.24
N ALA A 29 7.09 8.69 12.73
CA ALA A 29 7.65 9.13 11.44
C ALA A 29 6.66 8.95 10.27
N TRP A 30 5.67 8.06 10.40
CA TRP A 30 4.65 7.80 9.39
C TRP A 30 3.49 8.80 9.39
N TYR A 31 3.32 9.59 10.47
CA TYR A 31 2.33 10.67 10.53
C TYR A 31 2.89 12.02 10.06
N LYS A 32 4.22 12.16 10.03
CA LYS A 32 4.87 13.34 9.44
C LYS A 32 4.59 13.38 7.94
N PRO A 33 4.47 14.58 7.33
CA PRO A 33 4.36 14.71 5.89
C PRO A 33 5.50 13.93 5.22
N ARG A 34 5.15 12.89 4.45
CA ARG A 34 6.13 12.21 3.62
C ARG A 34 6.64 13.23 2.60
N ARG A 35 7.94 13.18 2.30
CA ARG A 35 8.45 13.83 1.10
C ARG A 35 7.70 13.20 -0.07
N SER A 36 6.85 13.99 -0.71
CA SER A 36 6.20 13.60 -1.94
C SER A 36 7.26 13.72 -3.02
N ASP A 37 7.89 12.60 -3.35
CA ASP A 37 8.55 12.46 -4.65
C ASP A 37 7.41 12.29 -5.69
N THR A 38 6.56 13.31 -5.82
CA THR A 38 5.44 13.37 -6.79
C THR A 38 5.92 13.40 -8.23
N ALA A 39 7.23 13.50 -8.45
CA ALA A 39 7.88 13.51 -9.75
C ALA A 39 7.58 12.26 -10.60
N ASP A 40 7.15 11.15 -10.00
CA ASP A 40 6.94 9.88 -10.70
C ASP A 40 5.48 9.59 -11.07
N ILE A 41 4.51 10.39 -10.61
CA ILE A 41 3.08 10.15 -10.90
C ILE A 41 2.65 11.06 -12.05
N VAL A 42 2.25 10.45 -13.16
CA VAL A 42 1.75 11.14 -14.35
C VAL A 42 0.29 10.78 -14.62
N ASP A 43 -0.45 11.72 -15.22
CA ASP A 43 -1.81 11.48 -15.69
C ASP A 43 -1.83 10.59 -16.96
N SER A 44 -3.02 10.28 -17.45
CA SER A 44 -3.22 9.48 -18.68
C SER A 44 -2.62 10.11 -19.95
N LEU A 45 -2.25 11.39 -19.90
CA LEU A 45 -1.64 12.16 -20.99
C LEU A 45 -0.13 12.37 -20.76
N GLY A 46 0.44 11.83 -19.68
CA GLY A 46 1.86 11.94 -19.35
C GLY A 46 2.25 13.23 -18.61
N ASN A 47 1.29 14.04 -18.15
CA ASN A 47 1.59 15.25 -17.38
C ASN A 47 1.83 14.90 -15.90
N PRO A 48 2.81 15.54 -15.23
CA PRO A 48 3.08 15.30 -13.83
C PRO A 48 1.92 15.77 -12.95
N ILE A 49 1.55 14.93 -12.00
CA ILE A 49 0.52 15.21 -10.98
C ILE A 49 1.20 15.90 -9.79
N LEU A 50 0.96 17.20 -9.64
CA LEU A 50 1.74 18.07 -8.75
C LEU A 50 1.03 18.38 -7.43
N THR A 51 -0.29 18.26 -7.35
CA THR A 51 -1.06 18.58 -6.14
C THR A 51 -1.59 17.31 -5.46
N PRO A 52 -1.92 17.33 -4.15
CA PRO A 52 -2.52 16.19 -3.46
C PRO A 52 -3.96 15.86 -3.89
N GLU A 53 -4.68 16.80 -4.50
CA GLU A 53 -6.03 16.62 -5.01
C GLU A 53 -6.03 15.97 -6.41
N ASP A 54 -5.02 16.27 -7.23
CA ASP A 54 -4.86 15.75 -8.59
C ASP A 54 -4.87 14.20 -8.69
N PRO A 55 -4.24 13.40 -7.82
CA PRO A 55 -4.28 11.94 -7.93
C PRO A 55 -5.68 11.38 -7.78
N ARG A 56 -6.52 11.98 -6.94
CA ARG A 56 -7.88 11.49 -6.72
C ARG A 56 -8.73 11.73 -7.95
N ASP A 57 -8.64 12.93 -8.50
CA ASP A 57 -9.44 13.34 -9.66
C ASP A 57 -8.93 12.68 -10.96
N ASN A 58 -7.63 12.42 -11.07
CA ASN A 58 -7.04 11.76 -12.23
C ASN A 58 -7.04 10.22 -12.16
N ALA A 59 -6.99 9.61 -10.96
CA ALA A 59 -7.06 8.15 -10.83
C ALA A 59 -8.50 7.62 -10.77
N GLY A 60 -9.46 8.46 -10.36
CA GLY A 60 -10.87 8.11 -10.27
C GLY A 60 -11.41 7.42 -11.53
N PRO A 61 -11.26 8.01 -12.73
CA PRO A 61 -11.74 7.42 -13.98
C PRO A 61 -11.13 6.06 -14.32
N THR A 62 -9.89 5.79 -13.88
CA THR A 62 -9.18 4.53 -14.12
C THR A 62 -9.77 3.38 -13.31
N PHE A 63 -10.19 3.64 -12.07
CA PHE A 63 -10.71 2.62 -11.16
C PHE A 63 -12.24 2.63 -11.05
N HIS A 64 -12.88 3.73 -11.43
CA HIS A 64 -14.31 3.98 -11.33
C HIS A 64 -14.90 4.40 -12.69
N SER A 65 -14.51 3.72 -13.77
CA SER A 65 -14.96 4.06 -15.13
C SER A 65 -16.48 4.00 -15.34
N ALA A 66 -17.20 3.34 -14.42
CA ALA A 66 -18.66 3.22 -14.41
C ALA A 66 -19.36 4.21 -13.45
N GLU A 67 -18.62 5.09 -12.75
CA GLU A 67 -19.21 6.07 -11.83
C GLU A 67 -20.21 6.98 -12.56
N GLY A 68 -21.42 7.09 -12.00
CA GLY A 68 -22.51 7.91 -12.54
C GLY A 68 -23.23 7.34 -13.76
N ARG A 69 -22.84 6.18 -14.29
CA ARG A 69 -23.55 5.50 -15.39
C ARG A 69 -24.52 4.47 -14.83
N PRO A 70 -25.77 4.38 -15.33
CA PRO A 70 -26.65 3.27 -14.99
C PRO A 70 -26.02 1.96 -15.48
N VAL A 71 -25.74 1.03 -14.56
CA VAL A 71 -25.20 -0.30 -14.88
C VAL A 71 -26.37 -1.27 -14.98
N ASP A 72 -26.54 -1.88 -16.15
CA ASP A 72 -27.51 -2.96 -16.33
C ASP A 72 -26.94 -4.25 -15.72
N LEU A 73 -27.52 -4.67 -14.60
CA LEU A 73 -27.12 -5.90 -13.92
C LEU A 73 -27.76 -7.15 -14.52
N THR A 74 -28.77 -7.01 -15.38
CA THR A 74 -29.43 -8.16 -16.04
C THR A 74 -28.47 -8.91 -16.97
N ILE A 75 -27.36 -8.27 -17.37
CA ILE A 75 -26.28 -8.93 -18.09
C ILE A 75 -25.74 -10.13 -17.30
N VAL A 76 -25.69 -10.05 -15.97
CA VAL A 76 -25.21 -11.16 -15.11
C VAL A 76 -26.12 -12.37 -15.23
N ASP A 77 -27.43 -12.16 -15.36
CA ASP A 77 -28.41 -13.23 -15.56
C ASP A 77 -28.28 -13.89 -16.94
N SER A 78 -27.78 -13.15 -17.94
CA SER A 78 -27.52 -13.65 -19.29
C SER A 78 -26.15 -14.32 -19.44
N MET A 79 -25.25 -14.16 -18.47
CA MET A 79 -23.91 -14.74 -18.54
C MET A 79 -23.98 -16.26 -18.35
N PRO A 80 -23.37 -17.05 -19.25
CA PRO A 80 -23.32 -18.48 -19.07
C PRO A 80 -22.50 -18.82 -17.81
N ALA A 81 -23.03 -19.73 -16.98
CA ALA A 81 -22.26 -20.30 -15.88
C ALA A 81 -21.06 -21.05 -16.47
N LEU A 82 -19.86 -20.50 -16.29
CA LEU A 82 -18.63 -21.19 -16.64
C LEU A 82 -18.33 -22.25 -15.57
N PRO A 83 -17.76 -23.40 -15.96
CA PRO A 83 -17.29 -24.36 -14.97
C PRO A 83 -16.30 -23.68 -14.04
N ALA A 84 -16.32 -24.08 -12.77
CA ALA A 84 -15.31 -23.65 -11.81
C ALA A 84 -13.92 -23.92 -12.40
N ARG A 85 -13.13 -22.86 -12.56
CA ARG A 85 -11.75 -22.98 -13.02
C ARG A 85 -10.92 -23.48 -11.85
N ASP A 86 -10.33 -24.66 -12.02
CA ASP A 86 -9.34 -25.14 -11.06
C ASP A 86 -8.16 -24.16 -10.99
N TRP A 87 -7.65 -23.97 -9.77
CA TRP A 87 -6.38 -23.31 -9.56
C TRP A 87 -5.26 -24.31 -9.87
N PRO A 88 -4.54 -24.16 -11.00
CA PRO A 88 -3.43 -25.04 -11.27
C PRO A 88 -2.39 -24.87 -10.16
N PRO A 89 -1.78 -25.96 -9.67
CA PRO A 89 -0.67 -25.83 -8.75
C PRO A 89 0.47 -25.10 -9.48
N PHE A 90 1.08 -24.12 -8.81
CA PHE A 90 2.30 -23.51 -9.29
C PHE A 90 3.51 -24.19 -8.65
N SER A 91 4.58 -24.31 -9.42
CA SER A 91 5.84 -24.85 -8.97
C SER A 91 6.58 -23.86 -8.08
N ARG A 92 7.50 -24.38 -7.26
CA ARG A 92 8.44 -23.53 -6.51
C ARG A 92 9.24 -22.60 -7.44
N GLN A 93 9.56 -23.05 -8.65
CA GLN A 93 10.34 -22.24 -9.59
C GLN A 93 9.55 -21.02 -10.08
N GLU A 94 8.28 -21.19 -10.44
CA GLU A 94 7.42 -20.07 -10.85
C GLU A 94 7.26 -19.03 -9.74
N LEU A 95 7.24 -19.47 -8.48
CA LEU A 95 7.25 -18.56 -7.34
C LEU A 95 8.57 -17.77 -7.26
N LEU A 96 9.71 -18.45 -7.41
CA LEU A 96 11.03 -17.78 -7.38
C LEU A 96 11.20 -16.78 -8.53
N ASP A 97 10.80 -17.17 -9.73
CA ASP A 97 10.88 -16.32 -10.92
C ASP A 97 10.01 -15.07 -10.74
N SER A 98 8.80 -15.25 -10.18
CA SER A 98 7.91 -14.13 -9.83
C SER A 98 8.52 -13.23 -8.77
N LEU A 99 9.12 -13.80 -7.72
CA LEU A 99 9.78 -13.05 -6.64
C LEU A 99 10.99 -12.26 -7.13
N HIS A 100 11.77 -12.79 -8.09
CA HIS A 100 12.94 -12.11 -8.64
C HIS A 100 12.59 -10.79 -9.32
N ALA A 101 11.37 -10.66 -9.86
CA ALA A 101 10.89 -9.40 -10.45
C ALA A 101 10.31 -8.41 -9.41
N THR A 102 10.17 -8.81 -8.14
CA THR A 102 9.55 -7.98 -7.10
C THR A 102 10.55 -7.06 -6.39
N ASN A 103 10.11 -5.85 -6.04
CA ASN A 103 10.90 -4.94 -5.24
C ASN A 103 10.77 -5.28 -3.75
N SER A 104 11.91 -5.56 -3.09
CA SER A 104 11.99 -5.87 -1.65
C SER A 104 11.57 -4.73 -0.72
N ARG A 105 11.37 -3.52 -1.25
CA ARG A 105 10.98 -2.31 -0.52
C ARG A 105 9.51 -1.95 -0.65
N SER A 106 8.67 -2.82 -1.21
CA SER A 106 7.23 -2.56 -1.23
C SER A 106 6.69 -2.41 0.19
N THR A 107 5.60 -1.66 0.32
CA THR A 107 4.88 -1.59 1.59
C THR A 107 4.29 -2.97 1.90
N PRO A 108 4.36 -3.45 3.16
CA PRO A 108 3.74 -4.72 3.55
C PRO A 108 2.24 -4.73 3.22
N GLY A 109 1.73 -5.92 2.88
CA GLY A 109 0.30 -6.17 2.83
C GLY A 109 -0.35 -6.01 4.21
N TRP A 110 -1.67 -6.08 4.26
CA TRP A 110 -2.42 -5.99 5.52
C TRP A 110 -2.12 -7.15 6.48
N ASP A 111 -1.62 -8.26 5.93
CA ASP A 111 -1.08 -9.43 6.61
C ASP A 111 0.33 -9.20 7.22
N HIS A 112 0.91 -8.01 7.05
CA HIS A 112 2.26 -7.65 7.48
C HIS A 112 3.38 -8.48 6.83
N ILE A 113 3.07 -9.26 5.80
CA ILE A 113 4.06 -10.00 5.02
C ILE A 113 4.66 -9.04 3.99
N THR A 114 5.99 -9.05 3.88
CA THR A 114 6.72 -8.26 2.88
C THR A 114 7.36 -9.19 1.87
N TRP A 115 7.54 -8.73 0.62
CA TRP A 115 8.32 -9.49 -0.37
C TRP A 115 9.72 -9.82 0.13
N LYS A 116 10.31 -8.93 0.95
CA LYS A 116 11.59 -9.17 1.62
C LYS A 116 11.59 -10.44 2.48
N PHE A 117 10.51 -10.70 3.22
CA PHE A 117 10.38 -11.93 4.00
C PHE A 117 10.36 -13.17 3.11
N LEU A 118 9.67 -13.09 1.97
CA LEU A 118 9.58 -14.21 1.02
C LEU A 118 10.90 -14.43 0.26
N MET A 119 11.61 -13.37 -0.13
CA MET A 119 12.90 -13.45 -0.82
C MET A 119 14.00 -14.03 0.06
N ILE A 120 14.15 -13.55 1.31
CA ILE A 120 15.19 -14.02 2.24
C ILE A 120 15.06 -15.52 2.52
N ASN A 121 13.83 -16.01 2.71
CA ASN A 121 13.60 -17.44 2.98
C ASN A 121 13.67 -18.31 1.71
N SER A 122 13.71 -17.67 0.54
CA SER A 122 13.79 -18.34 -0.76
C SER A 122 15.21 -18.43 -1.32
N GLY A 123 16.17 -17.71 -0.72
CA GLY A 123 17.56 -17.61 -1.19
C GLY A 123 17.77 -16.57 -2.28
N LEU A 124 16.85 -15.61 -2.41
CA LEU A 124 16.88 -14.47 -3.33
C LEU A 124 17.22 -13.16 -2.58
#